data_AF-A0A661MLP5-F1
#
_entry.id   AF-A0A661MLP5-F1
#
_cell.length_a   1.000
_cell.length_b   1.000
_cell.length_c   1.000
_cell.angle_alpha   90.00
_cell.angle_beta   90.00
_cell.angle_gamma   90.00
#
_symmetry.space_group_name_H-M   'P 1'
#
loop_
_entity.id
_entity.type
_entity.pdbx_description
1 polymer ?
#
loop_
_entity_poly.entity_id
_entity_poly.type
_entity_poly.pdbx_seq_one_letter_code
_entity_poly.pdbx_strand_id
1 'polypeptide(L)' 'FKDAERDRILETLNAHDWNRAKAARALGMARRTFYRRLKEHDIELPQGKSHKD' A
#
# COMPACT_ATOMS: atom_id res chain seq x y z
N PHE A 1 -3.06 10.80 -14.25
CA PHE A 1 -2.64 9.38 -14.10
C PHE A 1 -2.16 9.03 -12.70
N LYS A 2 -1.46 9.92 -11.97
CA LYS A 2 -1.00 9.63 -10.60
C LYS A 2 -2.16 9.34 -9.63
N ASP A 3 -3.27 10.07 -9.76
CA ASP A 3 -4.45 9.87 -8.91
C ASP A 3 -5.07 8.48 -9.10
N ALA A 4 -5.16 7.99 -10.34
CA ALA A 4 -5.66 6.65 -10.64
C ALA A 4 -4.75 5.50 -10.15
N GLU A 5 -3.45 5.74 -9.96
CA GLU A 5 -2.57 4.76 -9.31
C GLU A 5 -2.78 4.78 -7.79
N ARG A 6 -2.85 5.98 -7.19
CA ARG A 6 -3.13 6.18 -5.77
C ARG A 6 -4.43 5.51 -5.35
N ASP A 7 -5.51 5.72 -6.10
CA ASP A 7 -6.82 5.16 -5.77
C ASP A 7 -6.83 3.63 -5.82
N ARG A 8 -6.18 3.03 -6.83
CA ARG A 8 -6.01 1.57 -6.91
C ARG A 8 -5.22 1.01 -5.74
N ILE A 9 -4.17 1.72 -5.30
CA ILE A 9 -3.39 1.32 -4.13
C ILE A 9 -4.25 1.35 -2.86
N LEU A 10 -5.02 2.42 -2.65
CA LEU A 10 -5.89 2.58 -1.49
C LEU A 10 -7.03 1.55 -1.46
N GLU A 11 -7.70 1.32 -2.59
CA GLU A 11 -8.75 0.30 -2.73
C GLU A 11 -8.20 -1.09 -2.40
N THR A 12 -7.04 -1.43 -2.96
CA THR A 12 -6.38 -2.72 -2.71
C THR A 12 -5.93 -2.86 -1.26
N LEU A 13 -5.42 -1.78 -0.63
CA LEU A 13 -5.07 -1.80 0.80
C LEU A 13 -6.30 -2.06 1.66
N ASN A 14 -7.41 -1.37 1.41
CA ASN A 14 -8.66 -1.58 2.13
C ASN A 14 -9.20 -3.00 1.96
N ALA A 15 -9.18 -3.56 0.74
CA ALA A 15 -9.62 -4.92 0.45
C ALA A 15 -8.75 -6.02 1.11
N HIS A 16 -7.54 -5.67 1.56
CA HIS A 16 -6.59 -6.59 2.18
C HIS A 16 -6.25 -6.24 3.63
N ASP A 17 -7.14 -5.55 4.34
CA ASP A 17 -6.96 -5.17 5.76
C ASP A 17 -5.63 -4.43 6.00
N TRP A 18 -5.27 -3.56 5.06
CA TRP A 18 -4.01 -2.81 5.06
C TRP A 18 -2.74 -3.68 5.07
N ASN A 19 -2.85 -4.95 4.70
CA ASN A 19 -1.72 -5.85 4.55
C ASN A 19 -0.96 -5.54 3.25
N ARG A 20 0.07 -4.70 3.36
CA ARG A 20 0.88 -4.25 2.23
C ARG A 20 1.48 -5.38 1.38
N ALA A 21 1.86 -6.50 2.02
CA ALA A 21 2.44 -7.63 1.31
C ALA A 21 1.39 -8.40 0.48
N LYS A 22 0.14 -8.44 0.94
CA LYS A 22 -0.98 -8.97 0.15
C LYS A 22 -1.38 -7.98 -0.95
N ALA A 23 -1.50 -6.70 -0.62
CA ALA A 23 -1.84 -5.66 -1.59
C ALA A 23 -0.84 -5.55 -2.75
N ALA A 24 0.47 -5.59 -2.46
CA ALA A 24 1.51 -5.60 -3.49
C ALA A 24 1.37 -6.81 -4.44
N ARG A 25 1.08 -8.00 -3.89
CA ARG A 25 0.86 -9.22 -4.68
C ARG A 25 -0.40 -9.12 -5.54
N ALA A 26 -1.50 -8.58 -5.00
CA ALA A 26 -2.75 -8.40 -5.71
C ALA A 26 -2.60 -7.43 -6.90
N LEU A 27 -1.77 -6.39 -6.76
CA LEU A 27 -1.44 -5.46 -7.84
C LEU A 27 -0.35 -5.96 -8.79
N GLY A 28 0.18 -7.18 -8.59
CA GLY A 28 1.28 -7.73 -9.40
C GLY A 28 2.59 -6.95 -9.25
N MET A 29 2.77 -6.18 -8.18
CA MET A 29 3.95 -5.35 -7.96
C MET A 29 4.94 -6.03 -7.02
N ALA A 30 6.24 -5.88 -7.33
CA ALA A 30 7.28 -6.17 -6.36
C ALA A 30 7.10 -5.31 -5.10
N ARG A 31 7.25 -5.89 -3.91
CA ARG A 31 7.05 -5.19 -2.62
C ARG A 31 7.85 -3.89 -2.51
N ARG A 32 9.10 -3.90 -3.01
CA ARG A 32 9.96 -2.70 -3.03
C ARG A 32 9.35 -1.57 -3.86
N THR A 33 8.81 -1.89 -5.03
CA THR A 33 8.12 -0.92 -5.89
C THR A 33 6.87 -0.41 -5.20
N PHE A 34 6.08 -1.31 -4.61
CA PHE A 34 4.86 -0.94 -3.88
C PHE A 34 5.16 0.03 -2.72
N TYR A 35 6.17 -0.24 -1.89
CA TYR A 35 6.55 0.65 -0.80
C TYR A 35 7.08 2.01 -1.28
N ARG A 36 7.77 2.04 -2.42
CA ARG A 36 8.16 3.31 -3.06
C ARG A 36 6.93 4.10 -3.49
N ARG A 37 5.93 3.44 -4.10
CA ARG A 37 4.68 4.09 -4.49
C ARG A 37 3.89 4.64 -3.29
N LEU A 38 3.85 3.90 -2.18
CA LEU A 38 3.21 4.42 -0.96
C LEU A 38 3.84 5.75 -0.50
N LYS A 39 5.18 5.84 -0.54
CA LYS A 39 5.91 7.09 -0.23
C LYS A 39 5.68 8.18 -1.26
N GLU A 40 5.68 7.85 -2.56
CA GLU A 40 5.46 8.83 -3.64
C GLU A 40 4.04 9.41 -3.66
N HIS A 41 3.07 8.69 -3.07
CA HIS A 41 1.66 9.10 -2.99
C HIS A 41 1.24 9.55 -1.57
N ASP A 42 2.19 9.71 -0.65
CA ASP A 42 1.97 10.10 0.75
C ASP A 42 0.87 9.26 1.44
N ILE A 43 0.84 7.96 1.15
CA ILE A 43 -0.13 7.03 1.76
C ILE A 43 0.42 6.57 3.10
N GLU A 44 -0.12 7.15 4.16
CA GLU A 44 0.12 6.71 5.54
C GLU A 44 -0.75 5.52 5.91
N LEU A 45 -0.18 4.61 6.69
CA LEU A 45 -0.91 3.44 7.18
C LEU A 45 -1.66 3.82 8.45
N PRO A 46 -2.90 3.33 8.65
CA PRO A 46 -3.59 3.46 9.92
C PRO A 46 -2.72 2.82 11.00
N GLN A 47 -2.47 3.58 12.07
CA GLN A 47 -1.62 3.20 13.20
C GLN A 47 -2.22 1.97 13.88
N GLY A 48 -1.82 0.78 13.43
CA GLY A 48 -2.40 -0.50 13.84
C GLY A 48 -1.40 -1.63 13.75
N LYS A 49 -0.65 -1.83 14.84
CA LYS A 49 0.20 -3.01 15.16
C LYS A 49 1.39 -3.27 14.24
N SER A 50 2.45 -2.48 14.36
CA SER A 50 3.81 -3.00 14.60
C SER A 50 4.78 -1.86 14.94
N HIS A 51 4.64 -1.28 16.13
CA HIS A 51 5.84 -0.93 16.88
C HIS A 51 6.19 -2.18 17.68
N LYS A 52 7.28 -2.83 17.31
CA LYS A 52 8.08 -3.59 18.27
C LYS A 52 9.46 -2.96 18.22
N ASP A 53 9.81 -2.41 19.37
CA ASP A 53 11.14 -2.19 19.96
C ASP A 53 12.36 -2.58 19.11
#